data_AF-A0A366XRH6-F1
#
_entry.id   AF-A0A366XRH6-F1
#
_cell.length_a   1.000
_cell.length_b   1.000
_cell.length_c   1.000
_cell.angle_alpha   90.00
_cell.angle_beta   90.00
_cell.angle_gamma   90.00
#
_symmetry.space_group_name_H-M   'P 1'
#
loop_
_entity.id
_entity.type
_entity.pdbx_description
1 polymer ?
#
loop_
_entity_poly.entity_id
_entity_poly.type
_entity_poly.pdbx_seq_one_letter_code
_entity_poly.pdbx_strand_id
1 'polypeptide(L)' 'MIVTLAFLIVLILSTLLSTSMNMYLYKVSFSESLHFSLYIELGTRKMIVIAALISGFAAALFLDYRLKKENSQNQN' A
#
# COMPACT_ATOMS: atom_id res chain seq x y z
N MET A 1 9.90 -9.10 -9.13
CA MET A 1 10.28 -8.17 -8.06
C MET A 1 9.92 -6.73 -8.39
N ILE A 2 9.91 -6.34 -9.67
CA ILE A 2 9.58 -4.99 -10.14
C ILE A 2 8.14 -4.58 -9.79
N VAL A 3 7.17 -5.48 -9.91
CA VAL A 3 5.76 -5.18 -9.64
C VAL A 3 5.54 -4.91 -8.14
N THR A 4 6.15 -5.72 -7.28
CA THR A 4 6.10 -5.51 -5.83
C THR A 4 6.75 -4.17 -5.42
N LEU A 5 7.84 -3.79 -6.09
CA LEU A 5 8.55 -2.53 -5.82
C LEU A 5 7.74 -1.31 -6.29
N ALA A 6 7.08 -1.39 -7.46
CA ALA A 6 6.16 -0.38 -7.94
C ALA A 6 4.95 -0.22 -6.99
N PHE A 7 4.40 -1.33 -6.48
CA PHE A 7 3.32 -1.30 -5.49
C PHE A 7 3.73 -0.59 -4.21
N LEU A 8 4.95 -0.86 -3.70
CA LEU A 8 5.51 -0.17 -2.52
C LEU A 8 5.65 1.34 -2.73
N ILE A 9 6.13 1.76 -3.90
CA ILE A 9 6.27 3.18 -4.24
C ILE A 9 4.90 3.88 -4.24
N VAL A 10 3.91 3.28 -4.90
CA VAL A 10 2.53 3.81 -4.94
C VAL A 10 1.95 3.91 -3.54
N LEU A 11 2.19 2.91 -2.69
CA LEU A 11 1.73 2.88 -1.30
C LEU A 11 2.35 4.00 -0.47
N ILE A 12 3.66 4.23 -0.60
CA ILE A 12 4.37 5.30 0.12
C ILE A 12 3.83 6.67 -0.32
N LEU A 13 3.70 6.90 -1.63
CA LEU A 13 3.14 8.14 -2.19
C LEU A 13 1.70 8.38 -1.71
N SER A 14 0.86 7.35 -1.73
CA SER A 14 -0.52 7.43 -1.27
C SER A 14 -0.61 7.75 0.22
N THR A 15 0.27 7.16 1.03
CA THR A 15 0.33 7.41 2.48
C THR A 15 0.80 8.84 2.79
N LEU A 16 1.82 9.33 2.07
CA LEU A 16 2.26 10.72 2.19
C LEU A 16 1.15 11.70 1.81
N LEU A 17 0.48 11.46 0.69
CA LEU A 17 -0.61 12.32 0.22
C LEU A 17 -1.77 12.35 1.21
N SER A 18 -2.18 11.17 1.71
CA SER A 18 -3.22 11.03 2.72
C SER A 18 -2.88 11.77 4.02
N THR A 19 -1.63 11.64 4.48
CA THR A 19 -1.15 12.32 5.69
C THR A 19 -1.12 13.84 5.52
N SER A 20 -0.61 14.34 4.38
CA SER A 20 -0.61 15.77 4.07
C SER A 20 -2.03 16.33 3.97
N MET A 21 -2.96 15.58 3.39
CA MET A 21 -4.35 16.00 3.27
C MET A 21 -5.05 16.03 4.65
N ASN A 22 -4.78 15.04 5.52
CA ASN A 22 -5.27 15.03 6.89
C ASN A 22 -4.68 16.18 7.71
N MET A 23 -3.39 16.47 7.57
CA MET A 23 -2.75 17.62 8.20
C MET A 23 -3.43 18.93 7.78
N TYR A 24 -3.73 19.09 6.49
CA TYR A 24 -4.43 20.28 5.98
C TYR A 24 -5.87 20.39 6.49
N LEU A 25 -6.62 19.28 6.49
CA LEU A 25 -8.03 19.26 6.90
C LEU A 25 -8.21 19.44 8.41
N TYR A 26 -7.39 18.78 9.21
CA TYR A 26 -7.55 18.73 10.67
C TYR A 26 -6.63 19.70 11.42
N LYS A 27 -5.74 20.43 10.72
CA LYS A 27 -4.73 21.35 11.31
C LYS A 27 -3.89 20.72 12.42
N VAL A 28 -3.75 19.40 12.41
CA VAL A 28 -2.93 18.63 13.34
C VAL A 28 -1.51 18.54 12.84
N SER A 29 -0.55 18.28 13.72
CA SER A 29 0.85 18.15 13.31
C SER A 29 1.10 16.87 12.48
N PHE A 30 2.12 16.87 11.62
CA PHE A 30 2.38 15.75 10.69
C PHE A 30 2.58 14.41 11.42
N SER A 31 3.24 14.42 12.57
CA SER A 31 3.43 13.26 13.44
C SER A 31 2.13 12.74 14.04
N GLU A 32 1.25 13.64 14.50
CA GLU A 32 -0.09 13.29 14.98
C GLU A 32 -0.95 12.73 13.86
N SER A 33 -0.92 13.34 12.68
CA SER A 33 -1.64 12.84 11.51
C SER A 33 -1.13 11.46 11.07
N LEU A 34 0.18 11.20 11.16
CA LEU A 34 0.74 9.87 10.89
C LEU A 34 0.26 8.86 11.91
N HIS A 35 0.33 9.19 13.20
CA HIS A 35 -0.15 8.31 14.26
C HIS A 35 -1.64 8.03 14.12
N PHE A 36 -2.44 9.05 13.84
CA PHE A 36 -3.88 8.91 13.65
C PHE A 36 -4.19 8.11 12.40
N SER A 37 -3.47 8.33 11.30
CA SER A 37 -3.64 7.57 10.05
C SER A 37 -3.24 6.10 10.21
N LEU A 38 -2.19 5.82 10.99
CA LEU A 38 -1.70 4.48 11.31
C LEU A 38 -2.48 3.78 12.43
N TYR A 39 -3.29 4.51 13.20
CA TYR A 39 -4.15 3.90 14.21
C TYR A 39 -5.30 3.16 13.53
N ILE A 40 -5.26 1.83 13.60
CA ILE A 40 -6.24 0.93 12.99
C ILE A 40 -7.39 0.74 13.98
N GLU A 41 -8.45 1.53 13.80
CA GLU A 41 -9.72 1.30 14.49
C GLU A 41 -10.56 0.28 13.72
N LEU A 42 -11.02 -0.77 14.39
CA LEU A 42 -11.88 -1.79 13.80
C LEU A 42 -13.24 -1.18 13.42
N GLY A 43 -13.69 -1.40 12.19
CA GLY A 43 -14.98 -0.92 11.68
C GLY A 43 -14.97 0.46 11.00
N THR A 44 -13.82 1.13 10.87
CA THR A 44 -13.70 2.36 10.07
C THR A 44 -13.30 2.10 8.62
N ARG A 45 -13.51 3.11 7.76
CA ARG A 45 -13.12 3.11 6.32
C ARG A 45 -11.64 2.74 6.10
N LYS A 46 -10.77 2.96 7.11
CA LYS A 46 -9.36 2.56 7.09
C LYS A 46 -9.16 1.05 6.96
N MET A 47 -10.06 0.24 7.53
CA MET A 47 -9.99 -1.22 7.47
C MET A 47 -10.17 -1.74 6.04
N ILE A 48 -11.04 -1.10 5.24
CA ILE A 48 -11.23 -1.42 3.82
C ILE A 48 -9.96 -1.14 3.04
N VAL A 49 -9.31 0.00 3.31
CA VAL A 49 -8.04 0.36 2.67
C VAL A 49 -6.96 -0.66 3.03
N ILE A 50 -6.84 -1.06 4.30
CA ILE A 50 -5.87 -2.06 4.74
C ILE A 50 -6.14 -3.43 4.12
N ALA A 51 -7.40 -3.87 4.07
CA ALA A 51 -7.77 -5.13 3.44
C ALA A 51 -7.45 -5.12 1.93
N ALA A 52 -7.76 -4.02 1.23
CA ALA A 52 -7.40 -3.83 -0.16
C ALA A 52 -5.88 -3.87 -0.35
N LEU A 53 -5.13 -3.24 0.56
CA LEU A 53 -3.68 -3.17 0.53
C LEU A 53 -3.03 -4.55 0.74
N ILE A 54 -3.55 -5.37 1.67
CA ILE A 54 -3.13 -6.77 1.87
C ILE A 54 -3.44 -7.61 0.62
N SER A 55 -4.64 -7.47 0.05
CA SER A 55 -5.03 -8.22 -1.15
C SER A 55 -4.20 -7.83 -2.38
N GLY A 56 -3.91 -6.54 -2.55
CA GLY A 56 -3.06 -6.02 -3.62
C GLY A 56 -1.61 -6.47 -3.48
N PHE A 57 -1.09 -6.52 -2.25
CA PHE A 57 0.24 -7.05 -1.98
C PHE A 57 0.33 -8.56 -2.28
N ALA A 58 -0.67 -9.34 -1.86
CA ALA A 58 -0.75 -10.77 -2.18
C ALA A 58 -0.84 -11.01 -3.70
N ALA A 59 -1.63 -10.21 -4.41
CA ALA A 59 -1.73 -10.26 -5.86
C ALA A 59 -0.41 -9.90 -6.56
N ALA A 60 0.30 -8.86 -6.08
CA ALA A 60 1.59 -8.47 -6.61
C ALA A 60 2.65 -9.57 -6.43
N LEU A 61 2.71 -10.21 -5.25
CA LEU A 61 3.58 -11.35 -5.00
C LEU A 61 3.25 -12.55 -5.90
N PHE A 62 1.96 -12.86 -6.05
CA PHE A 62 1.50 -13.93 -6.93
C PHE A 62 1.86 -13.66 -8.39
N LEU A 63 1.68 -12.43 -8.85
CA LEU A 63 2.01 -12.02 -10.21
C LEU A 63 3.52 -12.09 -10.47
N ASP A 64 4.34 -11.59 -9.53
CA ASP A 64 5.80 -11.69 -9.61
C ASP A 64 6.28 -13.15 -9.61
N TYR A 65 5.63 -14.03 -8.85
CA TYR A 65 5.94 -15.47 -8.85
C TYR A 65 5.57 -16.14 -10.17
N ARG A 66 4.39 -15.81 -10.73
CA ARG A 66 3.94 -16.32 -12.04
C ARG A 66 4.84 -15.86 -13.18
N LEU A 67 5.17 -14.56 -13.23
CA LEU A 67 6.09 -13.99 -14.23
C LEU A 67 7.48 -14.62 -14.18
N LYS A 68 7.99 -14.92 -12.98
CA LYS A 68 9.26 -15.62 -12.81
C LYS A 68 9.20 -17.05 -13.38
N LYS A 69 8.09 -17.77 -13.16
CA LYS A 69 7.88 -19.12 -13.71
C LYS A 69 7.76 -19.12 -15.23
N GLU A 70 7.06 -18.14 -15.80
CA GLU A 70 6.84 -18.02 -17.25
C GLU A 70 8.14 -17.69 -18.00
N ASN A 71 8.97 -16.78 -17.46
CA ASN A 71 10.29 -16.48 -18.02
C ASN A 71 11.27 -17.67 -17.98
N SER A 72 11.18 -18.55 -16.98
CA SER A 72 11.98 -19.79 -16.95
C SER A 72 11.50 -20.86 -17.92
N GLN A 73 10.25 -20.78 -18.40
CA GLN A 73 9.68 -21.75 -19.33
C GLN A 73 9.84 -21.33 -20.80
N ASN A 74 9.90 -20.03 -21.08
CA ASN A 74 10.18 -19.47 -22.41
C ASN A 74 11.68 -19.45 -22.81
N GLN A 75 12.58 -19.90 -21.93
CA GLN A 75 14.03 -19.99 -22.19
C GLN A 75 14.54 -21.43 -22.41
N ASN A 76 13.65 -22.44 -22.44
CA ASN A 76 13.95 -23.80 -22.87
C ASN A 76 13.28 -24.09 -24.22
#